data_AF-A0A6A6ZUM5-F1
#
_entry.id   AF-A0A6A6ZUM5-F1
#
_cell.length_a   1.000
_cell.length_b   1.000
_cell.length_c   1.000
_cell.angle_alpha   90.00
_cell.angle_beta   90.00
_cell.angle_gamma   90.00
#
_symmetry.space_group_name_H-M   'P 1'
#
loop_
_entity.id
_entity.type
_entity.pdbx_description
1 polymer ?
#
loop_
_entity_poly.entity_id
_entity_poly.type
_entity_poly.pdbx_seq_one_letter_code
_entity_poly.pdbx_strand_id
1 'polypeptide(L)' 'IGCMYSTDDPSTHIFQCGSPTCRKKTYTRWYDFKRHYNGAHAMERPMYWCDFEGCPRGEEVGGRPFPRKDKLNSHVQSMH' A
#
# COMPACT_ATOMS: atom_id res chain seq x y z
N ILE A 1 -11.71 7.30 9.06
CA ILE A 1 -10.73 6.23 9.36
C ILE A 1 -11.52 5.02 9.85
N GLY A 2 -11.12 3.81 9.46
CA GLY A 2 -11.95 2.59 9.52
C GLY A 2 -12.40 2.15 10.92
N CYS A 3 -13.29 1.16 10.96
CA CYS A 3 -13.83 0.60 12.19
C CYS A 3 -13.08 -0.69 12.56
N MET A 4 -12.79 -0.87 13.85
CA MET A 4 -12.23 -2.09 14.41
C MET A 4 -13.36 -2.90 15.04
N TYR A 5 -13.48 -4.16 14.64
CA TYR A 5 -14.43 -5.11 15.22
C TYR A 5 -13.62 -6.17 15.97
N SER A 6 -13.97 -6.41 17.23
CA SER A 6 -13.48 -7.56 18.00
C SER A 6 -14.35 -8.76 17.65
N THR A 7 -13.73 -9.90 17.32
CA THR A 7 -14.46 -11.15 17.12
C THR A 7 -14.71 -11.87 18.44
N ASP A 8 -15.46 -12.97 18.40
CA ASP A 8 -15.69 -13.87 19.55
C ASP A 8 -14.39 -14.44 20.11
N ASP A 9 -13.37 -14.62 19.26
CA ASP A 9 -12.01 -14.87 19.69
C ASP A 9 -11.31 -13.55 20.12
N PRO A 10 -10.89 -13.41 21.39
CA PRO A 10 -10.30 -12.17 21.91
C PRO A 10 -8.92 -11.86 21.34
N SER A 11 -8.28 -12.81 20.65
CA SER A 11 -6.97 -12.60 20.00
C SER A 11 -7.08 -12.12 18.55
N THR A 12 -8.29 -12.16 17.98
CA THR A 12 -8.54 -11.83 16.57
C THR A 12 -9.26 -10.50 16.46
N HIS A 13 -8.59 -9.54 15.82
CA HIS A 13 -9.17 -8.24 15.47
C HIS A 13 -9.41 -8.14 13.97
N ILE A 14 -10.60 -7.66 13.58
CA ILE A 14 -10.95 -7.38 12.19
C ILE A 14 -10.98 -5.87 11.97
N PHE A 15 -10.23 -5.40 10.98
CA PHE A 15 -10.19 -4.03 10.51
C PHE A 15 -11.04 -3.89 9.26
N GLN A 16 -12.01 -2.98 9.26
CA GLN A 16 -12.85 -2.70 8.09
C GLN A 16 -12.62 -1.28 7.58
N CYS A 17 -12.61 -1.12 6.25
CA CYS A 17 -12.59 0.21 5.66
C CYS A 17 -13.94 0.91 5.83
N GLY A 18 -13.91 2.13 6.37
CA GLY A 18 -15.09 2.96 6.56
C GLY A 18 -15.60 3.66 5.29
N SER A 19 -14.91 3.51 4.16
CA SER A 19 -15.35 4.09 2.88
C SER A 19 -16.55 3.31 2.32
N PRO A 20 -17.62 3.97 1.82
CA PRO A 20 -18.81 3.29 1.30
C PRO A 20 -18.49 2.35 0.13
N THR A 21 -17.45 2.67 -0.66
CA THR A 21 -16.99 1.82 -1.78
C THR A 21 -16.18 0.61 -1.33
N CYS A 22 -15.74 0.56 -0.07
CA CYS A 22 -14.90 -0.49 0.48
C CYS A 22 -15.56 -1.25 1.65
N ARG A 23 -16.87 -1.09 1.85
CA ARG A 23 -17.62 -1.69 2.96
C ARG A 23 -17.51 -3.21 3.05
N LYS A 24 -17.28 -3.90 1.93
CA LYS A 24 -17.08 -5.37 1.89
C LYS A 24 -15.62 -5.79 2.19
N LYS A 25 -14.68 -4.86 2.34
CA LYS A 25 -13.27 -5.16 2.57
C LYS A 25 -12.95 -5.17 4.07
N THR A 26 -12.66 -6.36 4.56
CA THR A 26 -12.19 -6.61 5.93
C THR A 26 -10.78 -7.19 5.89
N TYR A 27 -10.03 -6.94 6.96
CA TYR A 27 -8.63 -7.34 7.10
C TYR A 27 -8.41 -7.87 8.51
N THR A 28 -7.72 -8.98 8.65
CA THR A 28 -7.34 -9.52 9.98
C THR A 28 -6.01 -8.97 10.47
N ARG A 29 -5.22 -8.36 9.58
CA ARG A 29 -3.92 -7.77 9.88
C ARG A 29 -3.96 -6.27 9.68
N TRP A 30 -3.49 -5.53 10.68
CA TRP A 30 -3.40 -4.07 10.61
C TRP A 30 -2.56 -3.59 9.42
N TYR A 31 -1.48 -4.30 9.11
CA TYR A 31 -0.61 -4.01 7.97
C TYR A 31 -1.38 -4.04 6.63
N ASP A 32 -2.21 -5.05 6.40
CA ASP A 32 -2.98 -5.19 5.16
C ASP A 32 -4.06 -4.10 5.04
N PHE A 33 -4.72 -3.76 6.16
CA PHE A 33 -5.65 -2.62 6.23
C PHE A 33 -4.95 -1.30 5.89
N LYS A 34 -3.81 -1.01 6.53
CA LYS A 34 -3.04 0.22 6.29
C LYS A 34 -2.59 0.31 4.83
N ARG A 35 -2.15 -0.81 4.24
CA ARG A 35 -1.80 -0.87 2.81
C ARG A 35 -2.99 -0.54 1.91
N HIS A 36 -4.16 -1.09 2.20
CA HIS A 36 -5.38 -0.77 1.46
C HIS A 36 -5.73 0.72 1.57
N TYR A 37 -5.74 1.26 2.79
CA TYR A 37 -6.07 2.65 3.03
C TYR A 37 -5.10 3.59 2.31
N ASN A 38 -3.79 3.37 2.43
CA ASN A 38 -2.77 4.18 1.76
C ASN A 38 -2.84 4.08 0.23
N GLY A 39 -3.24 2.92 -0.31
CA GLY A 39 -3.34 2.74 -1.76
C GLY A 39 -4.62 3.34 -2.37
N ALA A 40 -5.74 3.30 -1.64
CA ALA A 40 -7.07 3.63 -2.17
C ALA A 40 -7.66 4.94 -1.64
N HIS A 41 -7.21 5.41 -0.47
CA HIS A 41 -7.85 6.50 0.27
C HIS A 41 -6.90 7.57 0.81
N ALA A 42 -5.58 7.34 0.81
CA ALA A 42 -4.65 8.41 1.18
C ALA A 42 -4.71 9.55 0.16
N MET A 43 -4.84 10.77 0.69
CA MET A 43 -4.84 12.00 -0.10
C MET A 43 -3.53 12.17 -0.85
N GLU A 44 -2.41 11.83 -0.19
CA GLU A 44 -1.08 11.78 -0.78
C GLU A 44 -0.65 10.31 -0.89
N ARG A 45 -0.63 9.81 -2.13
CA ARG A 45 -0.19 8.45 -2.40
C ARG A 45 1.34 8.44 -2.42
N PRO A 46 2.00 7.59 -1.62
CA PRO A 46 3.45 7.53 -1.64
C PRO A 46 3.94 7.10 -3.02
N MET A 47 4.81 7.91 -3.61
CA MET A 47 5.49 7.64 -4.86
C MET A 47 6.93 7.25 -4.53
N TYR A 48 7.37 6.11 -5.05
CA TYR A 48 8.73 5.63 -4.86
C TYR A 48 9.42 5.56 -6.21
N TRP A 49 10.57 6.21 -6.35
CA TRP A 49 11.34 6.24 -7.59
C TRP A 49 12.53 5.28 -7.53
N CYS A 50 13.04 4.89 -8.69
CA CYS A 50 14.32 4.18 -8.75
C CYS A 50 15.44 5.19 -8.87
N ASP A 51 16.44 5.12 -7.99
CA ASP A 51 17.58 6.04 -7.95
C ASP A 51 18.76 5.59 -8.85
N PHE A 52 18.56 4.56 -9.68
CA PHE A 52 19.61 4.03 -10.55
C PHE A 52 19.69 4.86 -11.83
N GLU A 53 20.87 5.41 -12.13
CA GLU A 53 21.06 6.31 -13.27
C GLU A 53 20.65 5.65 -14.59
N GLY A 54 19.83 6.36 -15.37
CA GLY A 54 19.32 5.88 -16.65
C GLY A 54 18.26 4.78 -16.55
N CYS A 55 17.78 4.43 -15.35
CA CYS A 55 16.67 3.49 -15.21
C CYS A 55 15.40 4.09 -15.84
N PRO A 56 14.67 3.38 -16.72
CA PRO A 56 13.43 3.88 -17.35
C PRO A 56 12.29 4.17 -16.35
N ARG A 57 12.47 3.80 -15.08
CA ARG A 57 11.53 4.06 -13.98
C ARG A 57 12.10 5.02 -12.93
N GLY A 58 13.22 5.68 -13.24
CA GLY A 58 13.75 6.76 -12.45
C GLY A 58 12.94 8.04 -12.61
N GLU A 59 13.08 8.94 -11.65
CA GLU A 59 12.44 10.26 -11.67
C GLU A 59 13.04 11.13 -12.78
N GLU A 60 14.36 11.07 -12.95
CA GLU A 60 15.15 11.86 -13.91
C GLU A 60 14.73 11.66 -15.38
N VAL A 61 14.31 10.44 -15.74
CA VAL A 61 13.88 10.09 -17.09
C VAL A 61 12.37 10.31 -17.32
N GLY A 62 11.65 10.83 -16.32
CA GLY A 62 10.20 10.99 -16.38
C GLY A 62 9.44 9.65 -16.40
N GLY A 63 9.99 8.63 -15.72
CA GLY A 63 9.41 7.30 -15.67
C GLY A 63 8.10 7.24 -14.88
N ARG A 64 7.62 6.03 -14.58
CA ARG A 64 6.46 5.81 -13.70
C ARG A 64 6.91 5.40 -12.29
N PRO A 65 6.45 6.09 -11.23
CA PRO A 65 6.83 5.74 -9.86
C PRO A 65 6.16 4.45 -9.39
N PHE A 66 6.78 3.80 -8.43
CA PHE A 66 6.18 2.67 -7.71
C PHE A 66 5.17 3.18 -6.70
N PRO A 67 3.98 2.58 -6.63
CA PRO A 67 3.03 2.90 -5.59
C PRO A 67 3.42 2.32 -4.22
N ARG A 68 4.47 1.47 -4.18
CA ARG A 68 4.92 0.74 -2.97
C ARG A 68 6.42 0.47 -2.98
N LYS A 69 7.04 0.55 -1.79
CA LYS A 69 8.46 0.22 -1.59
C LYS A 69 8.80 -1.23 -1.93
N ASP A 70 7.91 -2.19 -1.64
CA ASP A 70 8.11 -3.60 -1.99
C ASP A 70 8.25 -3.81 -3.52
N LYS A 71 7.52 -3.03 -4.33
CA LYS A 71 7.61 -3.07 -5.78
C LYS A 71 8.84 -2.35 -6.33
N LEU A 72 9.33 -1.32 -5.64
CA LEU A 72 10.62 -0.72 -5.95
C LEU A 72 11.74 -1.73 -5.68
N ASN A 73 11.80 -2.31 -4.48
CA ASN A 73 12.86 -3.26 -4.09
C ASN A 73 12.91 -4.47 -5.03
N SER A 74 11.75 -5.06 -5.34
CA SER A 74 11.67 -6.20 -6.26
C SER A 74 12.17 -5.86 -7.68
N HIS A 75 12.02 -4.61 -8.11
CA HIS A 75 12.57 -4.17 -9.38
C HIS A 75 14.06 -3.96 -9.32
N VAL A 76 14.55 -3.30 -8.27
CA VAL A 76 15.98 -3.09 -8.07
C VAL A 76 16.67 -4.45 -8.12
N GLN A 77 16.25 -5.41 -7.30
CA GLN A 77 16.79 -6.77 -7.30
C GLN A 77 16.72 -7.53 -8.64
N SER A 78 15.78 -7.16 -9.53
CA SER A 78 15.58 -7.85 -10.80
C SER A 78 16.28 -7.17 -11.98
N MET A 79 16.62 -5.89 -11.87
CA MET A 79 17.10 -5.06 -12.98
C MET A 79 18.47 -4.44 -12.70
N HIS A 80 18.92 -4.41 -11.44
CA HIS A 80 20.13 -3.76 -10.94
C HIS A 80 20.85 -4.66 -9.93
#